data_AF-A0A7C8CH37-F1
#
_entry.id   AF-A0A7C8CH37-F1
#
_cell.length_a   1.000
_cell.length_b   1.000
_cell.length_c   1.000
_cell.angle_alpha   90.00
_cell.angle_beta   90.00
_cell.angle_gamma   90.00
#
_symmetry.space_group_name_H-M   'P 1'
#
loop_
_entity.id
_entity.type
_entity.pdbx_description
1 polymer ?
#
loop_
_entity_poly.entity_id
_entity_poly.type
_entity_poly.pdbx_seq_one_letter_code
_entity_poly.pdbx_strand_id
1 'polypeptide(L)'
;MIGLLKTWLVRFFSVAAVLFLAAFWQFFFSARPPHTTDPATLAGDGSAVNYCALPALDGSGKKAADIPKGNTPGCRYDHFPLPILAKCTEPLIPGASDIRGLWIGVGGGHVGHVERVEQCGRRTVVTSSGLIHDSGPNSTLGETTNDTEGAVLFTVGDNEYCPRTSASMIWNNGVLDFHVFGWGPVVVLRYLDGEQLIWEYADGSTTRMDRICILPEDQKIPEPRGRRIPLF
;
A
#
# COMPACT_ATOMS: atom_id res chain seq x y z
N MET A 1 -9.62 -16.88 -48.89
CA MET A 1 -9.15 -17.20 -47.52
C MET A 1 -8.01 -16.30 -47.03
N ILE A 2 -6.92 -16.11 -47.78
CA ILE A 2 -5.74 -15.31 -47.34
C ILE A 2 -6.08 -13.83 -47.01
N GLY A 3 -6.88 -13.16 -47.84
CA GLY A 3 -7.25 -11.75 -47.59
C GLY A 3 -8.19 -11.54 -46.38
N LEU A 4 -9.02 -12.54 -46.08
CA LEU A 4 -9.90 -12.51 -44.91
C LEU A 4 -9.08 -12.71 -43.63
N LEU A 5 -8.17 -13.71 -43.62
CA LEU A 5 -7.25 -13.97 -42.50
C LEU A 5 -6.33 -12.76 -42.23
N LYS A 6 -5.80 -12.12 -43.27
CA LYS A 6 -5.00 -10.89 -43.14
C LYS A 6 -5.79 -9.76 -42.48
N THR A 7 -7.05 -9.56 -42.87
CA THR A 7 -7.92 -8.52 -42.29
C THR A 7 -8.20 -8.80 -40.81
N TRP A 8 -8.45 -10.05 -40.44
CA TRP A 8 -8.66 -10.44 -39.04
C TRP A 8 -7.41 -10.27 -38.19
N LEU A 9 -6.22 -10.63 -38.71
CA LEU A 9 -4.95 -10.41 -38.02
C LEU A 9 -4.69 -8.93 -37.80
N VAL A 10 -4.86 -8.08 -38.82
CA VAL A 10 -4.70 -6.63 -38.68
C VAL A 10 -5.65 -6.08 -37.63
N ARG A 11 -6.94 -6.45 -37.67
CA ARG A 11 -7.92 -6.01 -36.67
C ARG A 11 -7.55 -6.44 -35.25
N PHE A 12 -7.11 -7.69 -35.08
CA PHE A 12 -6.67 -8.21 -33.79
C PHE A 12 -5.51 -7.39 -33.21
N PHE A 13 -4.45 -7.18 -34.00
CA PHE A 13 -3.30 -6.40 -33.55
C PHE A 13 -3.66 -4.92 -33.30
N SER A 14 -4.53 -4.32 -34.12
CA SER A 14 -5.02 -2.97 -33.87
C SER A 14 -5.78 -2.86 -32.54
N VAL A 15 -6.69 -3.80 -32.27
CA VAL A 15 -7.45 -3.82 -31.01
C VAL A 15 -6.50 -4.03 -29.82
N ALA A 16 -5.58 -4.99 -29.93
CA ALA A 16 -4.58 -5.25 -28.88
C ALA A 16 -3.70 -4.01 -28.60
N ALA A 17 -3.26 -3.29 -29.64
CA ALA A 17 -2.49 -2.07 -29.50
C ALA A 17 -3.29 -0.96 -28.81
N VAL A 18 -4.56 -0.76 -29.16
CA VAL A 18 -5.43 0.22 -28.51
C VAL A 18 -5.64 -0.12 -27.04
N LEU A 19 -5.90 -1.39 -26.71
CA LEU A 19 -6.06 -1.84 -25.33
C LEU A 19 -4.77 -1.66 -24.51
N PHE A 20 -3.62 -1.96 -25.11
CA PHE A 20 -2.33 -1.73 -24.47
C PHE A 20 -2.08 -0.25 -24.19
N LEU A 21 -2.33 0.63 -25.17
CA LEU A 21 -2.18 2.08 -24.97
C LEU A 21 -3.15 2.63 -23.93
N ALA A 22 -4.39 2.14 -23.91
CA ALA A 22 -5.37 2.50 -22.90
C ALA A 22 -4.95 2.04 -21.50
N ALA A 23 -4.44 0.82 -21.36
CA ALA A 23 -3.92 0.30 -20.10
C ALA A 23 -2.68 1.08 -19.63
N PHE A 24 -1.73 1.35 -20.53
CA PHE A 24 -0.54 2.15 -20.23
C PHE A 24 -0.93 3.57 -19.78
N TRP A 25 -1.87 4.20 -20.48
CA TRP A 25 -2.43 5.48 -20.07
C TRP A 25 -3.09 5.39 -18.69
N GLN A 26 -3.89 4.36 -18.45
CA GLN A 26 -4.55 4.15 -17.17
C GLN A 26 -3.56 3.99 -16.01
N PHE A 27 -2.46 3.27 -16.22
CA PHE A 27 -1.46 3.07 -15.18
C PHE A 27 -0.61 4.31 -14.91
N PHE A 28 -0.14 5.00 -15.94
CA PHE A 28 0.89 6.04 -15.75
C PHE A 28 0.36 7.47 -15.84
N PHE A 29 -0.74 7.71 -16.55
CA PHE A 29 -1.23 9.05 -16.85
C PHE A 29 -2.62 9.36 -16.27
N SER A 30 -3.37 8.36 -15.82
CA SER A 30 -4.66 8.62 -15.17
C SER A 30 -4.49 9.32 -13.83
N ALA A 31 -5.33 10.31 -13.57
CA ALA A 31 -5.27 11.09 -12.33
C ALA A 31 -5.66 10.22 -11.12
N ARG A 32 -4.77 10.13 -10.12
CA ARG A 32 -5.07 9.53 -8.81
C ARG A 32 -6.16 10.32 -8.07
N PRO A 33 -6.84 9.74 -7.08
CA PRO A 33 -7.72 10.50 -6.21
C PRO A 33 -6.95 11.67 -5.55
N PRO A 34 -7.64 12.76 -5.18
CA PRO A 34 -7.01 13.86 -4.46
C PRO A 34 -6.28 13.36 -3.22
N HIS A 35 -5.15 13.98 -2.90
CA HIS A 35 -4.45 13.68 -1.67
C HIS A 35 -5.20 14.27 -0.48
N THR A 36 -5.62 13.43 0.48
CA THR A 36 -6.43 13.86 1.63
C THR A 36 -5.79 13.59 2.99
N THR A 37 -4.55 13.12 3.00
CA THR A 37 -3.80 12.89 4.24
C THR A 37 -3.57 14.19 4.98
N ASP A 38 -3.71 14.16 6.31
CA ASP A 38 -3.41 15.30 7.16
C ASP A 38 -1.95 15.77 6.91
N PRO A 39 -1.72 17.02 6.45
CA PRO A 39 -0.37 17.52 6.19
C PRO A 39 0.57 17.41 7.38
N ALA A 40 0.05 17.52 8.62
CA ALA A 40 0.86 17.36 9.82
C ALA A 40 1.36 15.92 10.00
N THR A 41 0.63 14.93 9.48
CA THR A 41 1.05 13.52 9.51
C THR A 41 2.25 13.29 8.59
N LEU A 42 2.22 13.88 7.39
CA LEU A 42 3.32 13.78 6.44
C LEU A 42 4.53 14.60 6.85
N ALA A 43 4.32 15.79 7.43
CA ALA A 43 5.42 16.64 7.89
C ALA A 43 6.09 16.13 9.17
N GLY A 44 5.40 15.32 9.98
CA GLY A 44 5.92 14.82 11.24
C GLY A 44 6.89 13.65 11.08
N ASP A 45 7.77 13.47 12.07
CA ASP A 45 8.81 12.46 12.09
C ASP A 45 8.31 11.14 12.71
N GLY A 46 7.97 10.17 11.87
CA GLY A 46 7.57 8.83 12.30
C GLY A 46 8.71 8.01 12.91
N SER A 47 9.98 8.42 12.75
CA SER A 47 11.11 7.70 13.32
C SER A 47 11.27 7.94 14.83
N ALA A 48 10.69 9.01 15.35
CA ALA A 48 10.68 9.35 16.77
C ALA A 48 9.62 8.57 17.58
N VAL A 49 8.78 7.76 16.93
CA VAL A 49 7.69 7.02 17.56
C VAL A 49 8.20 5.70 18.16
N ASN A 50 7.78 5.39 19.39
CA ASN A 50 7.93 4.04 19.97
C ASN A 50 6.76 3.15 19.51
N TYR A 51 7.02 2.27 18.56
CA TYR A 51 6.01 1.40 17.95
C TYR A 51 5.57 0.21 18.82
N CYS A 52 6.22 -0.02 19.96
CA CYS A 52 5.73 -0.96 20.96
C CYS A 52 4.71 -0.33 21.92
N ALA A 53 4.62 1.00 21.97
CA ALA A 53 3.58 1.72 22.70
C ALA A 53 2.33 1.85 21.82
N LEU A 54 1.60 0.75 21.64
CA LEU A 54 0.40 0.73 20.80
C LEU A 54 -0.72 1.62 21.38
N PRO A 55 -1.41 2.41 20.55
CA PRO A 55 -2.59 3.17 20.99
C PRO A 55 -3.68 2.26 21.57
N ALA A 56 -4.42 2.74 22.57
CA ALA A 56 -5.58 2.01 23.07
C ALA A 56 -6.74 2.05 22.05
N LEU A 57 -7.40 0.90 21.84
CA LEU A 57 -8.59 0.79 21.00
C LEU A 57 -9.84 0.59 21.87
N ASP A 58 -10.10 1.54 22.77
CA ASP A 58 -11.15 1.49 23.80
C ASP A 58 -12.46 2.21 23.42
N GLY A 59 -12.51 2.80 22.22
CA GLY A 59 -13.66 3.55 21.71
C GLY A 59 -13.81 4.98 22.24
N SER A 60 -12.84 5.52 22.99
CA SER A 60 -12.94 6.85 23.62
C SER A 60 -12.69 8.04 22.69
N GLY A 61 -11.98 7.84 21.60
CA GLY A 61 -11.58 8.83 20.59
C GLY A 61 -12.30 8.68 19.25
N LYS A 62 -11.59 8.96 18.15
CA LYS A 62 -12.17 8.95 16.81
C LYS A 62 -12.42 7.53 16.30
N LYS A 63 -13.41 7.40 15.42
CA LYS A 63 -13.59 6.19 14.60
C LYS A 63 -12.74 6.26 13.35
N ALA A 64 -12.48 5.10 12.74
CA ALA A 64 -11.71 5.02 11.51
C ALA A 64 -12.36 5.83 10.38
N ALA A 65 -13.71 5.84 10.33
CA ALA A 65 -14.50 6.62 9.38
C ALA A 65 -14.39 8.14 9.55
N ASP A 66 -13.93 8.64 10.70
CA ASP A 66 -13.80 10.08 10.98
C ASP A 66 -12.43 10.65 10.54
N ILE A 67 -11.50 9.78 10.15
CA ILE A 67 -10.14 10.13 9.79
C ILE A 67 -10.01 10.13 8.25
N PRO A 68 -9.46 11.20 7.63
CA PRO A 68 -9.22 11.24 6.19
C PRO A 68 -8.36 10.08 5.69
N LYS A 69 -8.42 9.79 4.39
CA LYS A 69 -7.62 8.72 3.78
C LYS A 69 -6.12 9.07 3.78
N GLY A 70 -5.29 8.09 4.08
CA GLY A 70 -3.86 8.10 3.81
C GLY A 70 -3.60 7.88 2.32
N ASN A 71 -2.82 8.74 1.69
CA ASN A 71 -2.34 8.58 0.32
C ASN A 71 -0.85 8.88 0.28
N THR A 72 -0.15 8.23 -0.64
CA THR A 72 1.24 8.48 -0.93
C THR A 72 1.37 9.81 -1.69
N PRO A 73 2.08 10.83 -1.16
CA PRO A 73 2.37 12.05 -1.91
C PRO A 73 3.28 11.70 -3.10
N GLY A 74 3.02 12.29 -4.27
CA GLY A 74 3.83 12.00 -5.47
C GLY A 74 3.98 10.48 -5.72
N CYS A 75 5.18 10.03 -6.09
CA CYS A 75 5.48 8.60 -6.18
C CYS A 75 6.06 8.00 -4.89
N ARG A 76 6.37 8.82 -3.89
CA ARG A 76 6.79 8.40 -2.55
C ARG A 76 6.67 9.55 -1.53
N TYR A 77 6.51 9.22 -0.25
CA TYR A 77 6.82 10.17 0.83
C TYR A 77 8.33 10.45 0.92
N ASP A 78 8.70 11.62 1.45
CA ASP A 78 10.10 12.05 1.55
C ASP A 78 10.82 11.50 2.78
N HIS A 79 10.07 11.28 3.87
CA HIS A 79 10.55 10.64 5.10
C HIS A 79 9.42 9.84 5.75
N PHE A 80 9.78 8.89 6.61
CA PHE A 80 8.81 8.01 7.27
C PHE A 80 7.80 8.84 8.10
N PRO A 81 6.53 8.91 7.70
CA PRO A 81 5.58 9.87 8.27
C PRO A 81 5.05 9.42 9.62
N LEU A 82 4.34 10.28 10.35
CA LEU A 82 3.59 9.88 11.55
C LEU A 82 2.48 8.85 11.22
N PRO A 83 1.93 8.14 12.22
CA PRO A 83 0.81 7.23 12.03
C PRO A 83 -0.47 7.94 11.56
N ILE A 84 -1.11 7.43 10.50
CA ILE A 84 -2.37 7.96 9.96
C ILE A 84 -3.51 7.83 10.99
N LEU A 85 -3.51 6.74 11.76
CA LEU A 85 -4.55 6.37 12.71
C LEU A 85 -4.19 6.73 14.16
N ALA A 86 -3.22 7.63 14.38
CA ALA A 86 -2.74 7.99 15.73
C ALA A 86 -3.84 8.43 16.71
N LYS A 87 -4.95 9.00 16.21
CA LYS A 87 -6.08 9.50 17.01
C LYS A 87 -7.28 8.54 17.04
N CYS A 88 -7.15 7.37 16.41
CA CYS A 88 -8.22 6.40 16.30
C CYS A 88 -8.20 5.44 17.49
N THR A 89 -9.36 5.19 18.07
CA THR A 89 -9.50 4.27 19.20
C THR A 89 -10.62 3.26 18.97
N GLU A 90 -11.20 3.17 17.78
CA GLU A 90 -12.25 2.21 17.46
C GLU A 90 -11.73 0.77 17.68
N PRO A 91 -12.42 -0.05 18.51
CA PRO A 91 -12.05 -1.43 18.74
C PRO A 91 -11.94 -2.21 17.43
N LEU A 92 -10.99 -3.15 17.34
CA LEU A 92 -10.89 -4.03 16.19
C LEU A 92 -12.18 -4.83 16.00
N ILE A 93 -12.54 -5.08 14.74
CA ILE A 93 -13.69 -5.93 14.43
C ILE A 93 -13.44 -7.38 14.87
N PRO A 94 -14.51 -8.14 15.21
CA PRO A 94 -14.39 -9.58 15.40
C PRO A 94 -13.74 -10.26 14.20
N GLY A 95 -12.80 -11.19 14.47
CA GLY A 95 -12.08 -11.91 13.42
C GLY A 95 -10.89 -11.16 12.83
N ALA A 96 -10.54 -9.96 13.31
CA ALA A 96 -9.25 -9.33 13.04
C ALA A 96 -8.23 -9.70 14.11
N SER A 97 -7.05 -10.16 13.68
CA SER A 97 -5.89 -10.28 14.58
C SER A 97 -5.28 -8.90 14.80
N ASP A 98 -4.75 -8.64 16.00
CA ASP A 98 -4.00 -7.41 16.27
C ASP A 98 -2.54 -7.57 15.80
N ILE A 99 -2.29 -7.12 14.57
CA ILE A 99 -0.98 -7.09 13.92
C ILE A 99 -0.37 -5.68 13.92
N ARG A 100 -0.92 -4.73 14.69
CA ARG A 100 -0.40 -3.36 14.76
C ARG A 100 1.04 -3.39 15.25
N GLY A 101 1.89 -2.56 14.69
CA GLY A 101 3.29 -2.46 15.10
C GLY A 101 4.21 -2.12 13.96
N LEU A 102 5.50 -2.07 14.26
CA LEU A 102 6.57 -1.97 13.28
C LEU A 102 7.22 -3.35 13.14
N TRP A 103 7.39 -3.81 11.92
CA TRP A 103 7.84 -5.16 11.59
C TRP A 103 9.05 -5.11 10.67
N ILE A 104 10.00 -6.02 10.87
CA ILE A 104 11.20 -6.18 10.03
C ILE A 104 11.34 -7.62 9.53
N GLY A 105 11.55 -7.79 8.23
CA GLY A 105 11.79 -9.10 7.62
C GLY A 105 13.12 -9.71 8.06
N VAL A 106 13.06 -10.89 8.66
CA VAL A 106 14.23 -11.62 9.19
C VAL A 106 14.48 -12.95 8.48
N GLY A 107 13.53 -13.43 7.68
CA GLY A 107 13.68 -14.64 6.88
C GLY A 107 12.74 -14.69 5.70
N GLY A 108 13.08 -15.52 4.70
CA GLY A 108 12.27 -15.69 3.49
C GLY A 108 12.62 -14.69 2.38
N GLY A 109 11.62 -14.31 1.58
CA GLY A 109 11.83 -13.57 0.33
C GLY A 109 12.25 -12.11 0.51
N HIS A 110 11.91 -11.46 1.62
CA HIS A 110 12.06 -10.00 1.80
C HIS A 110 12.78 -9.66 3.11
N VAL A 111 13.97 -10.22 3.33
CA VAL A 111 14.83 -9.88 4.48
C VAL A 111 15.21 -8.39 4.43
N GLY A 112 15.12 -7.70 5.57
CA GLY A 112 15.37 -6.27 5.71
C GLY A 112 14.18 -5.36 5.37
N HIS A 113 13.09 -5.91 4.81
CA HIS A 113 11.87 -5.13 4.56
C HIS A 113 11.27 -4.65 5.87
N VAL A 114 10.92 -3.36 5.97
CA VAL A 114 10.29 -2.77 7.14
C VAL A 114 8.90 -2.23 6.81
N GLU A 115 7.91 -2.56 7.64
CA GLU A 115 6.57 -1.97 7.54
C GLU A 115 6.00 -1.56 8.89
N ARG A 116 5.29 -0.44 8.91
CA ARG A 116 4.36 -0.11 9.99
C ARG A 116 2.97 -0.54 9.59
N VAL A 117 2.32 -1.31 10.46
CA VAL A 117 0.90 -1.66 10.34
C VAL A 117 0.11 -0.92 11.42
N GLU A 118 -0.93 -0.21 10.98
CA GLU A 118 -1.90 0.47 11.83
C GLU A 118 -3.28 -0.16 11.62
N GLN A 119 -4.05 -0.35 12.70
CA GLN A 119 -5.40 -0.89 12.64
C GLN A 119 -6.32 -0.10 13.57
N CYS A 120 -7.55 0.11 13.11
CA CYS A 120 -8.61 0.70 13.91
C CYS A 120 -9.97 0.32 13.29
N GLY A 121 -10.89 -0.25 14.06
CA GLY A 121 -12.09 -0.86 13.48
C GLY A 121 -11.71 -1.96 12.48
N ARG A 122 -12.19 -1.81 11.23
CA ARG A 122 -11.79 -2.67 10.09
C ARG A 122 -10.80 -2.01 9.13
N ARG A 123 -10.33 -0.80 9.43
CA ARG A 123 -9.36 -0.09 8.60
C ARG A 123 -7.96 -0.57 8.92
N THR A 124 -7.16 -0.80 7.88
CA THR A 124 -5.76 -1.17 7.98
C THR A 124 -4.93 -0.23 7.12
N VAL A 125 -3.87 0.32 7.69
CA VAL A 125 -2.90 1.16 6.98
C VAL A 125 -1.53 0.50 7.09
N VAL A 126 -0.89 0.30 5.95
CA VAL A 126 0.48 -0.20 5.85
C VAL A 126 1.36 0.91 5.31
N THR A 127 2.38 1.33 6.07
CA THR A 127 3.36 2.34 5.65
C THR A 127 4.73 1.69 5.52
N SER A 128 5.31 1.72 4.32
CA SER A 128 6.60 1.08 4.03
C SER A 128 7.18 1.59 2.71
N SER A 129 8.51 1.62 2.59
CA SER A 129 9.19 1.76 1.29
C SER A 129 8.70 2.94 0.43
N GLY A 130 8.43 4.07 1.07
CA GLY A 130 7.92 5.28 0.42
C GLY A 130 6.41 5.32 0.18
N LEU A 131 5.66 4.28 0.56
CA LEU A 131 4.23 4.14 0.27
C LEU A 131 3.35 4.14 1.52
N ILE A 132 2.11 4.59 1.33
CA ILE A 132 1.00 4.47 2.28
C ILE A 132 -0.12 3.66 1.60
N HIS A 133 -0.31 2.41 2.02
CA HIS A 133 -1.41 1.57 1.61
C HIS A 133 -2.53 1.61 2.65
N ASP A 134 -3.52 2.46 2.41
CA ASP A 134 -4.65 2.67 3.33
C ASP A 134 -5.94 2.05 2.79
N SER A 135 -6.48 1.04 3.49
CA SER A 135 -7.73 0.39 3.13
C SER A 135 -8.74 0.38 4.28
N GLY A 136 -10.00 0.69 3.95
CA GLY A 136 -11.13 0.66 4.87
C GLY A 136 -11.85 2.01 5.01
N PRO A 137 -12.77 2.12 6.00
CA PRO A 137 -13.57 3.32 6.25
C PRO A 137 -12.71 4.55 6.47
N ASN A 138 -13.06 5.67 5.83
CA ASN A 138 -12.40 6.96 5.99
C ASN A 138 -13.38 8.09 5.65
N SER A 139 -13.05 9.34 5.99
CA SER A 139 -13.99 10.46 5.84
C SER A 139 -13.99 11.14 4.46
N THR A 140 -13.16 10.69 3.51
CA THR A 140 -12.87 11.50 2.29
C THR A 140 -13.01 10.78 0.96
N LEU A 141 -12.69 9.48 0.88
CA LEU A 141 -12.47 8.75 -0.36
C LEU A 141 -12.97 7.30 -0.23
N GLY A 142 -12.84 6.52 -1.31
CA GLY A 142 -13.17 5.08 -1.31
C GLY A 142 -12.26 4.25 -0.39
N GLU A 143 -12.70 3.02 -0.12
CA GLU A 143 -12.05 2.13 0.86
C GLU A 143 -10.89 1.31 0.29
N THR A 144 -10.78 1.19 -1.03
CA THR A 144 -9.60 0.60 -1.67
C THR A 144 -8.43 1.57 -1.61
N THR A 145 -7.19 1.09 -1.63
CA THR A 145 -5.99 1.95 -1.57
C THR A 145 -5.99 3.02 -2.66
N ASN A 146 -6.32 2.61 -3.89
CA ASN A 146 -6.47 3.44 -5.09
C ASN A 146 -5.44 4.58 -5.19
N ASP A 147 -4.17 4.20 -5.22
CA ASP A 147 -3.03 5.09 -5.08
C ASP A 147 -1.91 4.72 -6.08
N THR A 148 -0.66 4.56 -5.66
CA THR A 148 0.48 4.22 -6.50
C THR A 148 1.26 3.02 -5.94
N GLU A 149 1.95 2.30 -6.82
CA GLU A 149 2.96 1.30 -6.45
C GLU A 149 4.36 1.93 -6.22
N GLY A 150 4.54 3.20 -6.60
CA GLY A 150 5.73 4.00 -6.28
C GLY A 150 6.99 3.71 -7.08
N ALA A 151 7.08 2.59 -7.81
CA ALA A 151 8.21 2.37 -8.71
C ALA A 151 8.10 3.28 -9.93
N VAL A 152 8.93 4.33 -9.96
CA VAL A 152 8.96 5.27 -11.08
C VAL A 152 9.58 4.58 -12.29
N LEU A 153 8.77 4.38 -13.34
CA LEU A 153 9.25 3.74 -14.56
C LEU A 153 10.07 4.71 -15.41
N PHE A 154 9.56 5.92 -15.58
CA PHE A 154 10.19 6.98 -16.38
C PHE A 154 9.89 8.37 -15.80
N THR A 155 10.66 9.35 -16.23
CA THR A 155 10.43 10.77 -15.93
C THR A 155 10.24 11.57 -17.21
N VAL A 156 9.44 12.63 -17.16
CA VAL A 156 9.32 13.60 -18.27
C VAL A 156 9.56 14.99 -17.69
N GLY A 157 10.71 15.59 -18.04
CA GLY A 157 11.25 16.70 -17.26
C GLY A 157 11.38 16.31 -15.79
N ASP A 158 10.87 17.17 -14.90
CA ASP A 158 10.91 16.95 -13.44
C ASP A 158 9.76 16.06 -12.91
N ASN A 159 8.87 15.58 -13.79
CA ASN A 159 7.72 14.76 -13.38
C ASN A 159 8.08 13.28 -13.32
N GLU A 160 7.75 12.64 -12.21
CA GLU A 160 7.88 11.19 -12.02
C GLU A 160 6.59 10.45 -12.43
N TYR A 161 6.74 9.34 -13.17
CA TYR A 161 5.63 8.49 -13.59
C TYR A 161 5.75 7.10 -12.96
N CYS A 162 5.02 6.91 -11.87
CA CYS A 162 4.82 5.63 -11.19
C CYS A 162 3.43 5.07 -11.51
N PRO A 163 3.27 3.74 -11.58
CA PRO A 163 2.00 3.14 -11.94
C PRO A 163 0.99 3.31 -10.81
N ARG A 164 -0.24 3.61 -11.18
CA ARG A 164 -1.41 3.57 -10.30
C ARG A 164 -1.68 2.13 -9.87
N THR A 165 -2.05 1.96 -8.62
CA THR A 165 -2.51 0.67 -8.09
C THR A 165 -3.80 0.84 -7.30
N SER A 166 -4.52 -0.26 -7.08
CA SER A 166 -5.65 -0.31 -6.18
C SER A 166 -5.70 -1.69 -5.55
N ALA A 167 -5.95 -1.76 -4.26
CA ALA A 167 -6.09 -2.99 -3.51
C ALA A 167 -7.11 -2.81 -2.37
N SER A 168 -7.62 -3.92 -1.86
CA SER A 168 -8.39 -3.97 -0.62
C SER A 168 -7.72 -4.92 0.34
N MET A 169 -7.88 -4.63 1.64
CA MET A 169 -7.40 -5.47 2.73
C MET A 169 -8.62 -5.93 3.53
N ILE A 170 -8.87 -7.23 3.56
CA ILE A 170 -10.08 -7.81 4.16
C ILE A 170 -9.68 -8.79 5.26
N TRP A 171 -10.26 -8.63 6.44
CA TRP A 171 -10.05 -9.56 7.55
C TRP A 171 -10.90 -10.81 7.39
N ASN A 172 -10.26 -11.97 7.47
CA ASN A 172 -10.87 -13.28 7.33
C ASN A 172 -10.28 -14.23 8.39
N ASN A 173 -11.01 -14.42 9.50
CA ASN A 173 -10.64 -15.35 10.57
C ASN A 173 -9.20 -15.20 11.10
N GLY A 174 -8.78 -13.96 11.35
CA GLY A 174 -7.46 -13.63 11.88
C GLY A 174 -6.37 -13.45 10.82
N VAL A 175 -6.69 -13.66 9.55
CA VAL A 175 -5.82 -13.43 8.38
C VAL A 175 -6.26 -12.16 7.66
N LEU A 176 -5.31 -11.34 7.21
CA LEU A 176 -5.57 -10.18 6.39
C LEU A 176 -5.29 -10.50 4.92
N ASP A 177 -6.37 -10.60 4.15
CA ASP A 177 -6.35 -10.92 2.72
C ASP A 177 -6.11 -9.64 1.91
N PHE A 178 -5.06 -9.63 1.09
CA PHE A 178 -4.78 -8.54 0.16
C PHE A 178 -5.27 -8.87 -1.25
N HIS A 179 -6.32 -8.18 -1.68
CA HIS A 179 -6.90 -8.36 -3.02
C HIS A 179 -6.37 -7.31 -3.99
N VAL A 180 -5.74 -7.76 -5.07
CA VAL A 180 -5.33 -6.88 -6.17
C VAL A 180 -6.54 -6.28 -6.88
N PHE A 181 -6.42 -5.05 -7.38
CA PHE A 181 -7.49 -4.24 -7.98
C PHE A 181 -8.68 -3.91 -7.04
N GLY A 182 -8.61 -4.29 -5.76
CA GLY A 182 -9.66 -4.08 -4.77
C GLY A 182 -10.74 -5.16 -4.72
N TRP A 183 -10.78 -6.06 -5.69
CA TRP A 183 -11.78 -7.13 -5.81
C TRP A 183 -11.22 -8.41 -6.44
N GLY A 184 -9.99 -8.37 -6.95
CA GLY A 184 -9.35 -9.49 -7.64
C GLY A 184 -8.89 -10.61 -6.70
N PRO A 185 -8.05 -11.54 -7.18
CA PRO A 185 -7.56 -12.63 -6.36
C PRO A 185 -6.75 -12.12 -5.16
N VAL A 186 -6.69 -12.94 -4.12
CA VAL A 186 -5.78 -12.71 -2.99
C VAL A 186 -4.36 -12.98 -3.47
N VAL A 187 -3.47 -12.01 -3.30
CA VAL A 187 -2.06 -12.12 -3.72
C VAL A 187 -1.08 -12.13 -2.56
N VAL A 188 -1.51 -11.63 -1.39
CA VAL A 188 -0.75 -11.70 -0.14
C VAL A 188 -1.72 -12.00 1.00
N LEU A 189 -1.36 -12.96 1.85
CA LEU A 189 -1.94 -13.17 3.16
C LEU A 189 -1.01 -12.59 4.21
N ARG A 190 -1.57 -11.93 5.24
CA ARG A 190 -0.82 -11.55 6.45
C ARG A 190 -1.45 -12.16 7.68
N TYR A 191 -0.67 -12.88 8.48
CA TYR A 191 -1.15 -13.53 9.70
C TYR A 191 -0.02 -13.67 10.73
N LEU A 192 -0.40 -13.89 11.99
CA LEU A 192 0.57 -14.16 13.05
C LEU A 192 0.89 -15.65 13.12
N ASP A 193 2.17 -15.96 13.27
CA ASP A 193 2.68 -17.27 13.66
C ASP A 193 3.56 -17.09 14.91
N GLY A 194 2.95 -17.36 16.08
CA GLY A 194 3.52 -16.97 17.36
C GLY A 194 3.64 -15.44 17.48
N GLU A 195 4.86 -14.96 17.69
CA GLU A 195 5.16 -13.52 17.81
C GLU A 195 5.51 -12.86 16.46
N GLN A 196 5.67 -13.65 15.40
CA GLN A 196 6.08 -13.15 14.09
C GLN A 196 4.89 -12.86 13.19
N LEU A 197 5.02 -11.79 12.40
CA LEU A 197 4.13 -11.53 11.28
C LEU A 197 4.64 -12.28 10.05
N ILE A 198 3.75 -13.01 9.40
CA ILE A 198 4.03 -13.75 8.18
C ILE A 198 3.38 -13.04 7.02
N TRP A 199 4.15 -12.85 5.95
CA TRP A 199 3.62 -12.60 4.61
C TRP A 199 3.68 -13.89 3.83
N GLU A 200 2.59 -14.27 3.20
CA GLU A 200 2.53 -15.40 2.29
C GLU A 200 1.99 -14.94 0.94
N TYR A 201 2.78 -15.13 -0.10
CA TYR A 201 2.42 -14.77 -1.47
C TYR A 201 1.61 -15.89 -2.12
N ALA A 202 0.86 -15.56 -3.18
CA ALA A 202 0.06 -16.53 -3.93
C ALA A 202 0.87 -17.70 -4.53
N ASP A 203 2.19 -17.58 -4.67
CA ASP A 203 3.09 -18.65 -5.12
C ASP A 203 3.60 -19.55 -3.97
N GLY A 204 3.16 -19.29 -2.73
CA GLY A 204 3.56 -20.01 -1.52
C GLY A 204 4.89 -19.54 -0.91
N SER A 205 5.57 -18.57 -1.51
CA SER A 205 6.74 -17.96 -0.89
C SER A 205 6.34 -17.15 0.33
N THR A 206 7.20 -17.13 1.35
CA THR A 206 6.92 -16.43 2.61
C THR A 206 8.03 -15.45 2.98
N THR A 207 7.65 -14.45 3.78
CA THR A 207 8.56 -13.62 4.55
C THR A 207 8.14 -13.67 6.01
N ARG A 208 9.08 -13.94 6.91
CA ARG A 208 8.88 -13.93 8.36
C ARG A 208 9.43 -12.64 8.93
N MET A 209 8.65 -11.98 9.79
CA MET A 209 8.99 -10.66 10.30
C MET A 209 8.95 -10.62 11.83
N ASP A 210 9.97 -10.03 12.42
CA ASP A 210 10.04 -9.72 13.84
C ASP A 210 9.43 -8.36 14.12
N ARG A 211 8.81 -8.22 15.29
CA ARG A 211 8.30 -6.94 15.77
C ARG A 211 9.44 -6.12 16.37
N ILE A 212 9.53 -4.85 16.01
CA ILE A 212 10.51 -3.90 16.53
C ILE A 212 9.82 -2.63 17.05
N CYS A 213 10.48 -1.91 17.96
CA CYS A 213 9.91 -0.72 18.59
C CYS A 213 10.37 0.58 17.94
N ILE A 214 11.54 0.59 17.29
CA ILE A 214 12.20 1.79 16.77
C ILE A 214 12.44 1.59 15.28
N LEU A 215 12.16 2.62 14.50
CA LEU A 215 12.44 2.61 13.06
C LEU A 215 13.95 2.56 12.82
N PRO A 216 14.47 1.61 12.04
CA PRO A 216 15.88 1.60 11.67
C PRO A 216 16.29 2.88 10.93
N GLU A 217 17.51 3.37 11.17
CA GLU A 217 18.00 4.65 10.62
C GLU A 217 17.97 4.69 9.09
N ASP A 218 18.28 3.58 8.44
CA ASP A 218 18.27 3.41 6.99
C ASP A 218 16.85 3.38 6.38
N GLN A 219 15.81 3.32 7.21
CA GLN A 219 14.41 3.31 6.78
C GLN A 219 13.72 4.67 6.97
N LYS A 220 14.41 5.66 7.55
CA LYS A 220 13.87 7.02 7.76
C LYS A 220 13.56 7.73 6.46
N ILE A 221 14.42 7.56 5.46
CA ILE A 221 14.28 8.12 4.12
C ILE A 221 14.14 6.95 3.16
N PRO A 222 13.01 6.83 2.45
CA PRO A 222 12.82 5.71 1.53
C PRO A 222 13.71 5.87 0.29
N GLU A 223 14.37 4.79 -0.10
CA GLU A 223 15.12 4.75 -1.35
C GLU A 223 14.20 4.96 -2.57
N PRO A 224 14.62 5.74 -3.58
CA PRO A 224 13.88 5.86 -4.83
C PRO A 224 13.70 4.48 -5.50
N ARG A 225 12.47 4.20 -5.93
CA ARG A 225 12.11 2.93 -6.58
C ARG A 225 11.92 3.08 -8.08
N GLY A 226 12.12 1.98 -8.80
CA GLY A 226 11.89 1.88 -10.24
C GLY A 226 13.09 2.24 -11.12
N ARG A 227 12.93 2.11 -12.44
CA ARG A 227 14.01 2.29 -13.42
C ARG A 227 14.34 3.75 -13.73
N ARG A 228 13.38 4.66 -13.51
CA ARG A 228 13.57 6.13 -13.62
C ARG A 228 14.21 6.55 -14.94
N ILE A 229 13.72 6.00 -16.05
CA ILE A 229 14.26 6.29 -17.39
C ILE A 229 13.92 7.74 -17.76
N PRO A 230 14.91 8.62 -18.01
CA PRO A 230 14.62 9.99 -18.42
C PRO A 230 14.09 10.02 -19.86
N LEU A 231 12.95 10.68 -20.06
CA LEU A 231 12.38 10.94 -21.38
C LEU A 231 12.31 12.44 -21.62
N PHE A 232 13.04 12.88 -22.63
CA PHE A 232 13.16 14.27 -23.10
C PHE A 232 13.87 15.22 -22.13
#